data_AF-A0A1I0RBV5-F1
#
_entry.id   AF-A0A1I0RBV5-F1
#
_cell.length_a   1.000
_cell.length_b   1.000
_cell.length_c   1.000
_cell.angle_alpha   90.00
_cell.angle_beta   90.00
_cell.angle_gamma   90.00
#
_symmetry.space_group_name_H-M   'P 1'
#
loop_
_entity.id
_entity.type
_entity.pdbx_description
1 polymer ?
#
loop_
_entity_poly.entity_id
_entity_poly.type
_entity_poly.pdbx_seq_one_letter_code
_entity_poly.pdbx_strand_id
1 'polypeptide(L)'
;MRTLFIWLLCHLVVVAASPVVWTGVADGYVGDSFWTLSDVGQIGVIAICLSGLLTVATVNAWKTLAILRMSHHRWRISVWLLDVVLGLGVFAIAYVLSPQVFYSFYQQLFPSLPDQWVIDSAANWTKLLKVTSPRHGASLSDHIAGIAMGGIVLFTAYLHRR
;
A
#
# COMPACT_ATOMS: atom_id res chain seq x y z
N MET A 1 6.32 19.22 -0.35
CA MET A 1 7.14 18.59 0.72
C MET A 1 6.34 18.29 1.99
N ARG A 2 5.65 19.26 2.62
CA ARG A 2 4.92 19.03 3.89
C ARG A 2 3.92 17.86 3.87
N THR A 3 3.12 17.75 2.81
CA THR A 3 2.10 16.68 2.67
C THR A 3 2.71 15.29 2.62
N LEU A 4 3.83 15.11 1.90
CA LEU A 4 4.54 13.84 1.80
C LEU A 4 5.15 13.45 3.15
N PHE A 5 5.72 14.41 3.89
CA PHE A 5 6.26 14.17 5.22
C PHE A 5 5.17 13.67 6.20
N ILE A 6 3.99 14.29 6.17
CA ILE A 6 2.86 13.85 7.00
C ILE A 6 2.39 12.45 6.58
N TRP A 7 2.31 12.19 5.28
CA TRP A 7 1.98 10.86 4.77
C TRP A 7 2.94 9.81 5.31
N LEU A 8 4.26 10.04 5.25
CA LEU A 8 5.27 9.16 5.83
C LEU A 8 5.08 8.98 7.34
N LEU A 9 4.84 10.06 8.08
CA LEU A 9 4.60 9.99 9.52
C LEU A 9 3.39 9.13 9.87
N CYS A 10 2.29 9.23 9.12
CA CYS A 10 1.12 8.37 9.31
C CYS A 10 1.46 6.88 9.14
N HIS A 11 2.31 6.54 8.17
CA HIS A 11 2.72 5.14 7.94
C HIS A 11 3.67 4.65 9.04
N LEU A 12 4.61 5.50 9.48
CA LEU A 12 5.50 5.20 10.60
C LEU A 12 4.73 4.96 11.90
N VAL A 13 3.66 5.72 12.15
CA VAL A 13 2.77 5.49 13.29
C VAL A 13 2.11 4.12 13.20
N VAL A 14 1.63 3.71 12.01
CA VAL A 14 1.02 2.39 11.81
C VAL A 14 2.05 1.26 12.00
N VAL A 15 3.28 1.44 11.48
CA VAL A 15 4.38 0.49 11.70
C VAL A 15 4.69 0.36 13.18
N ALA A 16 4.92 1.48 13.87
CA ALA A 16 5.25 1.51 15.28
C ALA A 16 4.15 0.87 16.14
N ALA A 17 2.88 1.06 15.75
CA ALA A 17 1.73 0.51 16.44
C ALA A 17 1.37 -0.94 16.06
N SER A 18 2.15 -1.62 15.21
CA SER A 18 1.84 -2.97 14.72
C SER A 18 2.80 -4.03 15.29
N PRO A 19 2.44 -4.72 16.39
CA PRO A 19 3.28 -5.77 16.98
C PRO A 19 3.66 -6.88 15.99
N VAL A 20 2.73 -7.23 15.09
CA VAL A 20 2.90 -8.29 14.09
C VAL A 20 3.98 -7.95 13.05
N VAL A 21 4.13 -6.65 12.74
CA VAL A 21 5.20 -6.19 11.85
C VAL A 21 6.54 -6.35 12.55
N TRP A 22 6.64 -5.98 13.83
CA TRP A 22 7.86 -6.11 14.61
C TRP A 22 8.28 -7.57 14.83
N THR A 23 7.32 -8.48 15.04
CA THR A 23 7.63 -9.91 15.09
C THR A 23 8.14 -10.40 13.73
N GLY A 24 7.49 -10.02 12.62
CA GLY A 24 7.97 -10.40 11.29
C GLY A 24 9.37 -9.86 10.96
N VAL A 25 9.69 -8.63 11.41
CA VAL A 25 11.03 -8.06 11.30
C VAL A 25 12.05 -8.80 12.16
N ALA A 26 11.70 -9.14 13.41
CA ALA A 26 12.58 -9.92 14.30
C ALA A 26 12.84 -11.33 13.74
N ASP A 27 11.83 -11.94 13.13
CA ASP A 27 11.93 -13.24 12.46
C ASP A 27 12.61 -13.13 11.07
N GLY A 28 12.88 -11.93 10.57
CA GLY A 28 13.53 -11.70 9.28
C GLY A 28 12.69 -12.09 8.05
N TYR A 29 11.38 -12.32 8.19
CA TYR A 29 10.51 -12.83 7.13
C TYR A 29 11.09 -14.07 6.41
N VAL A 30 11.46 -15.10 7.17
CA VAL A 30 11.97 -16.36 6.60
C VAL A 30 10.99 -16.92 5.57
N GLY A 31 11.51 -17.22 4.37
CA GLY A 31 10.73 -17.77 3.26
C GLY A 31 10.12 -16.73 2.32
N ASP A 32 10.33 -15.44 2.57
CA ASP A 32 9.94 -14.40 1.61
C ASP A 32 10.85 -14.45 0.37
N SER A 33 10.23 -14.42 -0.82
CA SER A 33 10.96 -14.51 -2.09
C SER A 33 11.88 -13.31 -2.31
N PHE A 34 11.64 -12.18 -1.64
CA PHE A 34 12.53 -11.02 -1.68
C PHE A 34 14.00 -11.40 -1.38
N TRP A 35 14.22 -12.25 -0.38
CA TRP A 35 15.56 -12.66 0.04
C TRP A 35 16.24 -13.65 -0.93
N THR A 36 15.47 -14.23 -1.85
CA THR A 36 16.00 -15.15 -2.86
C THR A 36 16.51 -14.45 -4.12
N LEU A 37 16.25 -13.15 -4.24
CA LEU A 37 16.69 -12.33 -5.37
C LEU A 37 18.15 -11.91 -5.23
N SER A 38 18.81 -11.70 -6.37
CA SER A 38 20.10 -11.00 -6.42
C SER A 38 19.97 -9.57 -5.93
N ASP A 39 21.09 -8.93 -5.56
CA ASP A 39 21.11 -7.53 -5.09
C ASP A 39 20.40 -6.57 -6.06
N VAL A 40 20.62 -6.76 -7.37
CA VAL A 40 19.95 -5.99 -8.43
C VAL A 40 18.43 -6.23 -8.41
N GLY A 41 18.01 -7.48 -8.23
CA GLY A 41 16.59 -7.82 -8.11
C GLY A 41 15.95 -7.19 -6.88
N GLN A 42 16.62 -7.22 -5.73
CA GLN A 42 16.16 -6.59 -4.49
C GLN A 42 16.00 -5.07 -4.64
N ILE A 43 17.00 -4.40 -5.22
CA ILE A 43 16.94 -2.95 -5.50
C ILE A 43 15.76 -2.63 -6.42
N GLY A 44 15.54 -3.42 -7.47
CA GLY A 44 14.42 -3.24 -8.38
C GLY A 44 13.06 -3.38 -7.69
N VAL A 45 12.89 -4.40 -6.84
CA VAL A 45 11.67 -4.56 -6.02
C VAL A 45 11.46 -3.36 -5.10
N ILE A 46 12.50 -2.90 -4.40
CA ILE A 46 12.43 -1.71 -3.54
C ILE A 46 11.99 -0.48 -4.35
N ALA A 47 12.56 -0.27 -5.53
CA ALA A 47 12.23 0.86 -6.39
C ALA A 47 10.76 0.80 -6.88
N ILE A 48 10.25 -0.38 -7.25
CA ILE A 48 8.85 -0.59 -7.61
C ILE A 48 7.92 -0.31 -6.41
N CYS A 49 8.25 -0.82 -5.23
CA CYS A 49 7.50 -0.56 -4.01
C CYS A 49 7.45 0.93 -3.69
N LEU A 50 8.59 1.63 -3.71
CA LEU A 50 8.67 3.06 -3.41
C LEU A 50 7.89 3.89 -4.43
N SER A 51 8.01 3.59 -5.73
CA SER A 51 7.27 4.30 -6.78
C SER A 51 5.76 4.06 -6.68
N GLY A 52 5.33 2.83 -6.41
CA GLY A 52 3.94 2.50 -6.14
C GLY A 52 3.38 3.26 -4.93
N LEU A 53 4.10 3.25 -3.80
CA LEU A 53 3.73 3.98 -2.59
C LEU A 53 3.64 5.49 -2.82
N LEU A 54 4.62 6.09 -3.52
CA LEU A 54 4.62 7.50 -3.86
C LEU A 54 3.45 7.86 -4.79
N THR A 55 3.11 6.99 -5.73
CA THR A 55 1.96 7.17 -6.62
C THR A 55 0.66 7.16 -5.82
N VAL A 56 0.46 6.16 -4.96
CA VAL A 56 -0.70 6.06 -4.07
C VAL A 56 -0.79 7.27 -3.13
N ALA A 57 0.33 7.71 -2.56
CA ALA A 57 0.41 8.89 -1.69
C ALA A 57 -0.03 10.16 -2.44
N THR A 58 0.50 10.38 -3.63
CA THR A 58 0.25 11.57 -4.45
C THR A 58 -1.19 11.63 -4.92
N VAL A 59 -1.71 10.51 -5.45
CA VAL A 59 -3.10 10.41 -5.89
C VAL A 59 -4.06 10.62 -4.72
N ASN A 60 -3.81 10.00 -3.56
CA ASN A 60 -4.65 10.20 -2.37
C ASN A 60 -4.62 11.64 -1.86
N ALA A 61 -3.44 12.27 -1.82
CA ALA A 61 -3.31 13.66 -1.41
C ALA A 61 -4.06 14.60 -2.36
N TRP A 62 -3.86 14.44 -3.67
CA TRP A 62 -4.53 15.24 -4.69
C TRP A 62 -6.05 15.09 -4.61
N LYS A 63 -6.54 13.84 -4.54
CA LYS A 63 -7.94 13.49 -4.38
C LYS A 63 -8.55 14.13 -3.13
N THR A 64 -7.91 13.96 -1.97
CA THR A 64 -8.40 14.50 -0.68
C THR A 64 -8.50 16.03 -0.74
N LEU A 65 -7.47 16.70 -1.29
CA LEU A 65 -7.48 18.15 -1.46
C LEU A 65 -8.57 18.63 -2.43
N ALA A 66 -8.86 17.87 -3.50
CA ALA A 66 -9.95 18.18 -4.42
C ALA A 66 -11.32 18.05 -3.74
N ILE A 67 -11.55 16.96 -3.00
CA ILE A 67 -12.77 16.73 -2.22
C ILE A 67 -13.00 17.87 -1.22
N LEU A 68 -11.95 18.24 -0.45
CA LEU A 68 -12.04 19.29 0.56
C LEU A 68 -12.39 20.66 -0.05
N ARG A 69 -11.84 20.99 -1.23
CA ARG A 69 -12.17 22.24 -1.96
C ARG A 69 -13.63 22.33 -2.38
N MET A 70 -14.27 21.19 -2.67
CA MET A 70 -15.66 21.12 -3.11
C MET A 70 -16.65 20.88 -1.97
N SER A 71 -16.15 20.61 -0.76
CA SER A 71 -16.99 20.19 0.36
C SER A 71 -17.54 21.38 1.17
N HIS A 72 -18.82 21.31 1.53
CA HIS A 72 -19.43 22.22 2.49
C HIS A 72 -19.34 21.66 3.92
N HIS A 73 -19.09 22.54 4.89
CA HIS A 73 -18.83 22.18 6.29
C HIS A 73 -19.93 21.30 6.95
N ARG A 74 -21.18 21.43 6.49
CA ARG A 74 -22.34 20.69 7.02
C ARG A 74 -22.24 19.16 6.88
N TRP A 75 -21.44 18.64 5.94
CA TRP A 75 -21.36 17.21 5.63
C TRP A 75 -20.01 16.57 5.96
N ARG A 76 -19.23 17.20 6.87
CA ARG A 76 -17.83 16.86 7.13
C ARG A 76 -17.57 15.36 7.36
N ILE A 77 -18.41 14.68 8.15
CA ILE A 77 -18.25 13.25 8.45
C ILE A 77 -18.52 12.40 7.20
N SER A 78 -19.63 12.65 6.49
CA SER A 78 -19.98 11.92 5.27
C SER A 78 -18.93 12.09 4.17
N VAL A 79 -18.41 13.31 4.02
CA VAL A 79 -17.34 13.61 3.06
C VAL A 79 -16.05 12.90 3.47
N TRP A 80 -15.68 12.90 4.75
CA TRP A 80 -14.52 12.15 5.24
C TRP A 80 -14.65 10.64 4.99
N LEU A 81 -15.82 10.05 5.27
CA LEU A 81 -16.07 8.63 5.02
C LEU A 81 -15.97 8.29 3.53
N LEU A 82 -16.57 9.10 2.66
CA LEU A 82 -16.45 8.95 1.21
C LEU A 82 -14.99 9.07 0.75
N ASP A 83 -14.26 10.03 1.29
CA ASP A 83 -12.85 10.25 0.99
C ASP A 83 -12.01 9.03 1.34
N VAL A 84 -12.21 8.46 2.53
CA VAL A 84 -11.56 7.22 2.97
C VAL A 84 -11.92 6.07 2.03
N VAL A 85 -13.20 5.86 1.71
CA VAL A 85 -13.64 4.79 0.78
C VAL A 85 -12.96 4.94 -0.59
N LEU A 86 -12.92 6.15 -1.14
CA LEU A 86 -12.24 6.41 -2.41
C LEU A 86 -10.72 6.19 -2.30
N GLY A 87 -10.11 6.52 -1.16
CA GLY A 87 -8.68 6.30 -0.93
C GLY A 87 -8.32 4.82 -0.81
N LEU A 88 -9.17 4.04 -0.14
CA LEU A 88 -9.09 2.59 -0.12
C LEU A 88 -9.31 1.99 -1.51
N GLY A 89 -10.18 2.59 -2.33
CA GLY A 89 -10.36 2.22 -3.74
C GLY A 89 -9.09 2.43 -4.57
N VAL A 90 -8.41 3.58 -4.42
CA VAL A 90 -7.10 3.85 -5.07
C VAL A 90 -6.06 2.80 -4.66
N PHE A 91 -5.99 2.49 -3.36
CA PHE A 91 -5.10 1.44 -2.87
C PHE A 91 -5.46 0.06 -3.42
N ALA A 92 -6.74 -0.30 -3.44
CA ALA A 92 -7.22 -1.57 -3.96
C ALA A 92 -6.85 -1.74 -5.44
N ILE A 93 -6.98 -0.69 -6.26
CA ILE A 93 -6.53 -0.71 -7.65
C ILE A 93 -5.01 -0.97 -7.72
N ALA A 94 -4.21 -0.23 -6.96
CA ALA A 94 -2.76 -0.42 -6.93
C ALA A 94 -2.37 -1.84 -6.48
N TYR A 95 -3.04 -2.37 -5.47
CA TYR A 95 -2.83 -3.73 -4.94
C TYR A 95 -3.26 -4.82 -5.94
N VAL A 96 -4.36 -4.63 -6.67
CA VAL A 96 -4.81 -5.57 -7.70
C VAL A 96 -3.86 -5.58 -8.90
N LEU A 97 -3.29 -4.42 -9.24
CA LEU A 97 -2.34 -4.30 -10.36
C LEU A 97 -0.92 -4.75 -9.97
N SER A 98 -0.56 -4.77 -8.68
CA SER A 98 0.81 -5.03 -8.25
C SER A 98 1.35 -6.41 -8.68
N PRO A 99 0.60 -7.52 -8.66
CA PRO A 99 1.10 -8.81 -9.14
C PRO A 99 1.60 -8.74 -10.59
N GLN A 100 0.89 -8.02 -11.46
CA GLN A 100 1.30 -7.86 -12.86
C GLN A 100 2.57 -7.01 -12.98
N VAL A 101 2.68 -5.93 -12.21
CA VAL A 101 3.89 -5.07 -12.21
C VAL A 101 5.11 -5.87 -11.76
N PHE A 102 5.00 -6.62 -10.67
CA PHE A 102 6.09 -7.48 -10.18
C PHE A 102 6.40 -8.61 -11.16
N TYR A 103 5.37 -9.23 -11.75
CA TYR A 103 5.58 -10.30 -12.73
C TYR A 103 6.35 -9.80 -13.95
N SER A 104 5.95 -8.66 -14.51
CA SER A 104 6.65 -8.05 -15.65
C SER A 104 8.07 -7.61 -15.31
N PHE A 105 8.34 -7.23 -14.05
CA PHE A 105 9.72 -7.02 -13.59
C PHE A 105 10.50 -8.34 -13.50
N TYR A 106 9.91 -9.40 -12.95
CA TYR A 106 10.56 -10.70 -12.84
C TYR A 106 10.83 -11.34 -14.20
N GLN A 107 9.99 -11.13 -15.22
CA GLN A 107 10.28 -11.57 -16.59
C GLN A 107 11.57 -10.96 -17.15
N GLN A 108 11.91 -9.73 -16.75
CA GLN A 108 13.18 -9.10 -17.16
C GLN A 108 14.39 -9.74 -16.45
N LEU A 109 14.22 -10.22 -15.22
CA LEU A 109 15.28 -10.93 -14.48
C LEU A 109 15.42 -12.39 -14.90
N PHE A 110 14.30 -13.02 -15.26
CA PHE A 110 14.21 -14.44 -15.60
C PHE A 110 13.52 -14.61 -16.96
N PRO A 111 14.27 -14.51 -18.07
CA PRO A 111 13.72 -14.57 -19.43
C PRO A 111 12.99 -15.88 -19.77
N SER A 112 13.14 -16.92 -18.95
CA SER A 112 12.44 -18.20 -19.09
C SER A 112 11.00 -18.17 -18.57
N LEU A 113 10.56 -17.10 -17.90
CA LEU A 113 9.18 -16.98 -17.42
C LEU A 113 8.21 -16.78 -18.60
N PRO A 114 7.06 -17.47 -18.62
CA PRO A 114 6.11 -17.35 -19.72
C PRO A 114 5.44 -15.97 -19.75
N ASP A 115 4.98 -15.56 -20.93
CA ASP A 115 4.08 -14.40 -21.03
C ASP A 115 2.68 -14.79 -20.54
N GLN A 116 2.29 -14.26 -19.39
CA GLN A 116 0.98 -14.50 -18.81
C GLN A 116 0.44 -13.28 -18.06
N TRP A 117 -0.89 -13.22 -18.01
CA TRP A 117 -1.62 -12.24 -17.23
C TRP A 117 -1.88 -12.78 -15.83
N VAL A 118 -1.38 -12.09 -14.80
CA VAL A 118 -1.38 -12.57 -13.40
C VAL A 118 -2.40 -11.81 -12.52
N ILE A 119 -3.22 -10.95 -13.13
CA ILE A 119 -4.28 -10.24 -12.40
C ILE A 119 -5.50 -11.14 -12.24
N ASP A 120 -5.78 -11.58 -11.00
CA ASP A 120 -7.02 -12.27 -10.65
C ASP A 120 -8.13 -11.27 -10.28
N SER A 121 -9.21 -11.25 -11.07
CA SER A 121 -10.32 -10.28 -10.91
C SER A 121 -11.29 -10.60 -9.76
N ALA A 122 -11.38 -11.85 -9.30
CA ALA A 122 -12.39 -12.28 -8.33
C ALA A 122 -11.84 -12.67 -6.93
N ALA A 123 -10.57 -13.06 -6.83
CA ALA A 123 -9.96 -13.56 -5.58
C ALA A 123 -9.36 -12.45 -4.67
N ASN A 124 -9.46 -11.18 -5.09
CA ASN A 124 -8.72 -10.09 -4.45
C ASN A 124 -9.45 -9.41 -3.28
N TRP A 125 -10.78 -9.50 -3.15
CA TRP A 125 -11.49 -8.89 -2.01
C TRP A 125 -11.17 -9.58 -0.69
N THR A 126 -11.17 -10.91 -0.67
CA THR A 126 -10.75 -11.69 0.50
C THR A 126 -9.27 -11.50 0.82
N LYS A 127 -8.41 -11.27 -0.18
CA LYS A 127 -7.00 -10.91 0.03
C LYS A 127 -6.87 -9.50 0.62
N LEU A 128 -7.58 -8.50 0.07
CA LEU A 128 -7.65 -7.15 0.63
C LEU A 128 -8.14 -7.14 2.08
N LEU A 129 -9.15 -7.96 2.41
CA LEU A 129 -9.62 -8.13 3.79
C LEU A 129 -8.62 -8.86 4.69
N LYS A 130 -7.71 -9.67 4.14
CA LYS A 130 -6.61 -10.25 4.93
C LYS A 130 -5.53 -9.22 5.19
N VAL A 131 -5.25 -8.34 4.23
CA VAL A 131 -4.32 -7.22 4.37
C VAL A 131 -4.77 -6.22 5.44
N THR A 132 -6.07 -6.07 5.67
CA THR A 132 -6.60 -5.18 6.74
C THR A 132 -6.28 -5.66 8.16
N SER A 133 -5.87 -6.91 8.32
CA SER A 133 -5.56 -7.52 9.61
C SER A 133 -4.23 -8.28 9.50
N PRO A 134 -3.09 -7.60 9.70
CA PRO A 134 -1.77 -8.24 9.72
C PRO A 134 -1.77 -9.48 10.61
N ARG A 135 -1.25 -10.60 10.10
CA ARG A 135 -1.25 -11.90 10.79
C ARG A 135 0.17 -12.35 11.03
N HIS A 136 0.37 -13.09 12.12
CA HIS A 136 1.65 -13.74 12.37
C HIS A 136 1.96 -14.70 11.21
N GLY A 137 3.21 -14.68 10.73
CA GLY A 137 3.67 -15.47 9.59
C GLY A 137 3.22 -14.97 8.22
N ALA A 138 2.62 -13.78 8.11
CA ALA A 138 2.35 -13.16 6.80
C ALA A 138 3.64 -12.67 6.13
N SER A 139 3.61 -12.52 4.81
CA SER A 139 4.77 -12.07 4.03
C SER A 139 5.08 -10.59 4.28
N LEU A 140 6.30 -10.15 3.91
CA LEU A 140 6.68 -8.74 4.00
C LEU A 140 5.73 -7.86 3.19
N SER A 141 5.33 -8.33 2.00
CA SER A 141 4.40 -7.61 1.13
C SER A 141 3.01 -7.44 1.75
N ASP A 142 2.50 -8.45 2.47
CA ASP A 142 1.21 -8.37 3.16
C ASP A 142 1.24 -7.33 4.28
N HIS A 143 2.34 -7.29 5.04
CA HIS A 143 2.53 -6.29 6.09
C HIS A 143 2.66 -4.87 5.54
N ILE A 144 3.44 -4.66 4.47
CA ILE A 144 3.55 -3.36 3.80
C ILE A 144 2.18 -2.91 3.28
N ALA A 145 1.40 -3.81 2.71
CA ALA A 145 0.06 -3.52 2.23
C ALA A 145 -0.87 -3.09 3.39
N GLY A 146 -0.80 -3.76 4.54
CA GLY A 146 -1.58 -3.39 5.73
C GLY A 146 -1.19 -2.03 6.30
N ILE A 147 0.13 -1.75 6.36
CA ILE A 147 0.68 -0.45 6.77
C ILE A 147 0.20 0.65 5.84
N ALA A 148 0.27 0.44 4.52
CA ALA A 148 -0.18 1.40 3.52
C ALA A 148 -1.66 1.74 3.69
N MET A 149 -2.49 0.73 3.91
CA MET A 149 -3.93 0.92 4.10
C MET A 149 -4.25 1.70 5.38
N GLY A 150 -3.64 1.33 6.52
CA GLY A 150 -3.81 2.08 7.78
C GLY A 150 -3.29 3.52 7.68
N GLY A 151 -2.17 3.70 6.98
CA GLY A 151 -1.57 5.01 6.74
C GLY A 151 -2.47 5.94 5.93
N ILE A 152 -3.19 5.42 4.92
CA ILE A 152 -4.19 6.17 4.16
C ILE A 152 -5.30 6.70 5.07
N VAL A 153 -5.85 5.88 5.96
CA VAL A 153 -6.93 6.29 6.86
C VAL A 153 -6.47 7.43 7.78
N LEU A 154 -5.31 7.28 8.42
CA LEU A 154 -4.74 8.32 9.29
C LEU A 154 -4.42 9.60 8.53
N PHE A 155 -3.87 9.47 7.32
CA PHE A 155 -3.52 10.61 6.47
C PHE A 155 -4.74 11.39 6.01
N THR A 156 -5.80 10.70 5.55
CA THR A 156 -7.07 11.34 5.18
C THR A 156 -7.71 12.01 6.40
N ALA A 157 -7.72 11.36 7.57
CA ALA A 157 -8.21 11.97 8.81
C ALA A 157 -7.45 13.24 9.19
N TYR A 158 -6.12 13.23 9.06
CA TYR A 158 -5.29 14.42 9.29
C TYR A 158 -5.69 15.57 8.36
N LEU A 159 -5.84 15.31 7.06
CA LEU A 159 -6.17 16.35 6.08
C LEU A 159 -7.56 16.95 6.30
N HIS A 160 -8.54 16.15 6.73
CA HIS A 160 -9.89 16.62 7.07
C HIS A 160 -9.96 17.38 8.40
N ARG A 161 -8.96 17.22 9.29
CA ARG A 161 -8.88 17.95 10.55
C ARG A 161 -8.37 19.38 10.34
N ARG A 162 -7.47 19.58 9.39
CA ARG A 162 -6.82 20.86 9.07
C ARG A 162 -7.81 21.85 8.46
#